data_AF-A0A392MBN3-F1
#
_entry.id   AF-A0A392MBN3-F1
#
_cell.length_a   1.000
_cell.length_b   1.000
_cell.length_c   1.000
_cell.angle_alpha   90.00
_cell.angle_beta   90.00
_cell.angle_gamma   90.00
#
_symmetry.space_group_name_H-M   'P 1'
#
loop_
_entity.id
_entity.type
_entity.pdbx_description
1 polymer ?
#
loop_
_entity_poly.entity_id
_entity_poly.type
_entity_poly.pdbx_seq_one_letter_code
_entity_poly.pdbx_strand_id
1 'polypeptide(L)'
;MFVLVNGSHTEEITIQRGLKQGDPLAPFLFLLVVEGLGGLMKKSVALNRFNGFEVGQQNVVISHLQYADDTLCVRKATVENLLTLKAILRGFEMVSGLKVNFAKSCLLGVNIYLSFMRSTSIFLNCGLETVPFRYLGLSVGANPRSLSTWEPMHDSLKKRLSTLGNKYVSLGGRIVLLNLVFNAILIIYLSFLKMPVQVWKK
;
A
#
# COMPACT_ATOMS: atom_id res chain seq x y z
N MET A 1 22.53 19.87 -7.07
CA MET A 1 22.55 18.81 -8.14
C MET A 1 22.73 19.47 -9.48
N PHE A 2 23.65 19.03 -10.34
CA PHE A 2 23.82 19.55 -11.71
C PHE A 2 23.47 18.46 -12.73
N VAL A 3 23.01 18.87 -13.91
CA VAL A 3 22.78 17.98 -15.05
C VAL A 3 23.80 18.32 -16.12
N LEU A 4 24.30 17.33 -16.85
CA LEU A 4 25.14 17.58 -18.02
C LEU A 4 24.24 17.82 -19.23
N VAL A 5 24.37 19.00 -19.84
CA VAL A 5 23.73 19.32 -21.12
C VAL A 5 24.84 19.49 -22.15
N ASN A 6 24.87 18.61 -23.15
CA ASN A 6 25.92 18.55 -24.17
C ASN A 6 27.36 18.46 -23.61
N GLY A 7 27.53 17.74 -22.50
CA GLY A 7 28.84 17.56 -21.85
C GLY A 7 29.27 18.69 -20.92
N SER A 8 28.51 19.79 -20.85
CA SER A 8 28.77 20.90 -19.93
C SER A 8 27.81 20.86 -18.73
N HIS A 9 28.32 21.19 -17.55
CA HIS A 9 27.52 21.28 -16.33
C HIS A 9 26.55 22.45 -16.40
N THR A 10 25.28 22.21 -16.06
CA THR A 10 24.34 23.30 -15.73
C THR A 10 24.70 23.94 -14.40
N GLU A 11 24.10 25.09 -14.12
CA GLU A 11 24.07 25.64 -12.77
C GLU A 11 23.48 24.64 -11.78
N GLU A 12 23.86 24.82 -10.51
CA GLU A 12 23.42 23.92 -9.45
C GLU A 12 21.92 24.09 -9.18
N ILE A 13 21.17 23.02 -9.44
CA ILE A 13 19.77 22.91 -9.08
C ILE A 13 19.69 22.68 -7.58
N THR A 14 19.10 23.66 -6.88
CA THR A 14 18.79 23.58 -5.46
C THR A 14 17.45 22.87 -5.27
N ILE A 15 17.48 21.73 -4.58
CA ILE A 15 16.27 20.94 -4.30
C ILE A 15 15.60 21.53 -3.06
N GLN A 16 14.42 22.14 -3.24
CA GLN A 16 13.66 22.74 -2.13
C GLN A 16 12.73 21.72 -1.41
N ARG A 17 12.28 20.69 -2.12
CA ARG A 17 11.36 19.67 -1.61
C ARG A 17 11.68 18.30 -2.20
N GLY A 18 11.43 17.27 -1.40
CA GLY A 18 11.63 15.88 -1.79
C GLY A 18 13.03 15.37 -1.45
N LEU A 19 13.11 14.06 -1.26
CA LEU A 19 14.35 13.34 -1.00
C LEU A 19 14.78 12.66 -2.27
N LYS A 20 16.10 12.54 -2.48
CA LYS A 20 16.65 11.93 -3.69
C LYS A 20 16.29 10.44 -3.72
N GLN A 21 15.67 9.99 -4.81
CA GLN A 21 15.42 8.56 -5.01
C GLN A 21 16.75 7.82 -5.15
N GLY A 22 16.90 6.72 -4.42
CA GLY A 22 18.16 5.96 -4.34
C GLY A 22 19.12 6.43 -3.24
N ASP A 23 18.77 7.49 -2.50
CA ASP A 23 19.45 7.82 -1.25
C ASP A 23 19.09 6.76 -0.19
N PRO A 24 20.07 6.08 0.45
CA PRO A 24 19.80 5.07 1.46
C PRO A 24 19.08 5.59 2.71
N LEU A 25 19.17 6.90 3.01
CA LEU A 25 18.48 7.52 4.16
C LEU A 25 17.07 7.98 3.85
N ALA A 26 16.76 8.24 2.57
CA ALA A 26 15.47 8.79 2.18
C ALA A 26 14.25 7.98 2.68
N PRO A 27 14.24 6.64 2.62
CA PRO A 27 13.13 5.84 3.14
C PRO A 27 12.91 6.04 4.64
N PHE A 28 13.98 6.11 5.43
CA PHE A 28 13.88 6.29 6.88
C PHE A 28 13.34 7.69 7.24
N LEU A 29 13.84 8.72 6.57
CA LEU A 29 13.36 10.08 6.76
C LEU A 29 11.87 10.22 6.38
N PHE A 30 11.44 9.54 5.32
CA PHE A 30 10.03 9.49 4.95
C PHE A 30 9.19 8.83 6.04
N LEU A 31 9.63 7.69 6.59
CA LEU A 31 8.94 7.01 7.69
C LEU A 31 8.83 7.89 8.94
N LEU A 32 9.86 8.66 9.29
CA LEU A 32 9.80 9.59 10.42
C LEU A 32 8.69 10.64 10.25
N VAL A 33 8.51 11.18 9.04
CA VAL A 33 7.44 12.14 8.75
C VAL A 33 6.07 11.46 8.84
N VAL A 34 5.93 10.27 8.26
CA VAL A 34 4.65 9.52 8.22
C VAL A 34 4.26 8.97 9.60
N GLU A 35 5.20 8.71 10.51
CA GLU A 35 4.91 8.37 11.91
C GLU A 35 4.13 9.51 12.59
N GLY A 36 4.31 10.77 12.16
CA GLY A 36 3.48 11.89 12.61
C GLY A 36 1.99 11.69 12.31
N LEU A 37 1.64 11.15 11.13
CA LEU A 37 0.26 10.78 10.81
C LEU A 37 -0.25 9.65 11.72
N GLY A 38 0.57 8.63 11.95
CA GLY A 38 0.27 7.55 12.88
C GLY A 38 0.03 8.07 14.31
N GLY A 39 0.85 9.02 14.77
CA GLY A 39 0.69 9.71 16.04
C GLY A 39 -0.62 10.49 16.14
N LEU A 40 -1.00 11.24 15.11
CA LEU A 40 -2.30 11.95 15.04
C LEU A 40 -3.48 10.99 15.12
N MET A 41 -3.41 9.85 14.43
CA MET A 41 -4.44 8.80 14.47
C MET A 41 -4.52 8.13 15.85
N LYS A 42 -3.39 7.77 16.46
CA LYS A 42 -3.36 7.21 17.83
C LYS A 42 -3.94 8.20 18.84
N LYS A 43 -3.59 9.49 18.72
CA LYS A 43 -4.09 10.55 19.61
C LYS A 43 -5.59 10.76 19.45
N SER A 44 -6.13 10.74 18.23
CA SER A 44 -7.56 10.91 18.00
C SER A 44 -8.40 9.74 18.54
N VAL A 45 -7.88 8.52 18.46
CA VAL A 45 -8.48 7.35 19.12
C VAL A 45 -8.46 7.51 20.64
N ALA A 46 -7.31 7.88 21.22
CA ALA A 46 -7.18 8.08 22.67
C ALA A 46 -8.10 9.18 23.22
N LEU A 47 -8.45 10.17 22.40
CA LEU A 47 -9.39 11.24 22.73
C LEU A 47 -10.86 10.89 22.41
N ASN A 48 -11.16 9.65 22.01
CA ASN A 48 -12.48 9.20 21.57
C ASN A 48 -13.08 10.03 20.41
N ARG A 49 -12.21 10.66 19.59
CA ARG A 49 -12.62 11.42 18.40
C ARG A 49 -12.64 10.57 17.13
N PHE A 50 -11.95 9.44 17.16
CA PHE A 50 -11.90 8.47 16.08
C PHE A 50 -12.12 7.06 16.61
N ASN A 51 -13.17 6.40 16.11
CA ASN A 51 -13.52 5.03 16.47
C ASN A 51 -13.01 4.06 15.41
N GLY A 52 -11.94 3.35 15.74
CA GLY A 52 -11.40 2.25 14.95
C GLY A 52 -12.26 0.98 15.02
N PHE A 53 -11.68 -0.14 14.60
CA PHE A 53 -12.29 -1.46 14.63
C PHE A 53 -11.57 -2.36 15.63
N GLU A 54 -12.31 -2.99 16.53
CA GLU A 54 -11.77 -3.88 17.56
C GLU A 54 -11.59 -5.30 17.00
N VAL A 55 -10.42 -5.89 17.23
CA VAL A 55 -10.07 -7.22 16.71
C VAL A 55 -9.50 -8.11 17.81
N GLY A 56 -9.92 -9.38 17.79
CA GLY A 56 -9.39 -10.44 18.65
C GLY A 56 -9.90 -10.40 20.08
N GLN A 57 -9.51 -11.39 20.87
CA GLN A 57 -9.95 -11.55 22.27
C GLN A 57 -9.45 -10.42 23.18
N GLN A 58 -8.37 -9.74 22.81
CA GLN A 58 -7.77 -8.63 23.56
C GLN A 58 -8.37 -7.27 23.16
N ASN A 59 -9.39 -7.23 22.29
CA ASN A 59 -10.04 -6.01 21.81
C ASN A 59 -9.05 -4.96 21.30
N VAL A 60 -8.06 -5.38 20.50
CA VAL A 60 -7.08 -4.45 19.94
C VAL A 60 -7.80 -3.54 18.94
N VAL A 61 -7.77 -2.23 19.18
CA VAL A 61 -8.38 -1.23 18.29
C VAL A 61 -7.44 -0.92 17.14
N ILE A 62 -7.86 -1.28 15.92
CA ILE A 62 -7.17 -0.96 14.68
C ILE A 62 -7.85 0.27 14.06
N SER A 63 -7.10 1.38 13.96
CA SER A 63 -7.56 2.61 13.29
C SER A 63 -6.85 2.88 11.96
N HIS A 64 -5.60 2.44 11.83
CA HIS A 64 -4.79 2.59 10.64
C HIS A 64 -3.72 1.49 10.55
N LEU A 65 -3.34 1.15 9.32
CA LEU A 65 -2.20 0.29 8.97
C LEU A 65 -1.38 1.04 7.93
N GLN A 66 -0.08 1.17 8.15
CA GLN A 66 0.81 1.96 7.28
C GLN A 66 1.95 1.09 6.75
N TYR A 67 2.18 1.20 5.46
CA TYR A 67 3.36 0.66 4.79
C TYR A 67 3.89 1.69 3.80
N ALA A 68 4.97 2.38 4.17
CA ALA A 68 5.45 3.55 3.44
C ALA A 68 4.30 4.54 3.16
N ASP A 69 4.00 4.84 1.89
CA ASP A 69 2.94 5.75 1.46
C ASP A 69 1.55 5.09 1.40
N ASP A 70 1.48 3.75 1.40
CA ASP A 70 0.23 3.01 1.41
C ASP A 70 -0.36 2.96 2.84
N THR A 71 -1.40 3.76 3.08
CA THR A 71 -2.10 3.82 4.37
C THR A 71 -3.53 3.31 4.25
N LEU A 72 -3.89 2.31 5.05
CA LEU A 72 -5.25 1.80 5.17
C LEU A 72 -5.86 2.30 6.48
N CYS A 73 -6.97 3.06 6.40
CA CYS A 73 -7.69 3.56 7.56
C CYS A 73 -8.95 2.74 7.82
N VAL A 74 -9.08 2.17 9.03
CA VAL A 74 -10.26 1.37 9.43
C VAL A 74 -11.07 2.17 10.43
N ARG A 75 -12.38 2.31 10.19
CA ARG A 75 -13.26 3.13 11.03
C ARG A 75 -14.69 2.61 11.06
N LYS A 76 -15.41 2.90 12.15
CA LYS A 76 -16.87 2.80 12.17
C LYS A 76 -17.49 3.79 11.18
N ALA A 77 -18.60 3.40 10.56
CA ALA A 77 -19.32 4.16 9.52
C ALA A 77 -20.15 5.32 10.12
N THR A 78 -19.47 6.29 10.72
CA THR A 78 -20.09 7.48 11.32
C THR A 78 -19.62 8.76 10.63
N VAL A 79 -20.46 9.80 10.69
CA VAL A 79 -20.11 11.13 10.17
C VAL A 79 -18.99 11.75 11.00
N GLU A 80 -19.01 11.58 12.32
CA GLU A 80 -17.94 12.07 13.21
C GLU A 80 -16.57 11.51 12.83
N ASN A 81 -16.45 10.20 12.63
CA ASN A 81 -15.21 9.57 12.17
C ASN A 81 -14.75 10.10 10.82
N LEU A 82 -15.70 10.42 9.93
CA LEU A 82 -15.42 10.95 8.59
C LEU A 82 -14.84 12.37 8.67
N LEU A 83 -15.45 13.23 9.49
CA LEU A 83 -14.97 14.57 9.75
C LEU A 83 -13.57 14.54 10.39
N THR A 84 -13.39 13.71 11.42
CA THR A 84 -12.11 13.55 12.11
C THR A 84 -11.02 13.06 11.16
N LEU A 85 -11.31 12.07 10.30
CA LEU A 85 -10.33 11.59 9.31
C LEU A 85 -9.90 12.72 8.38
N LYS A 86 -10.87 13.46 7.81
CA LYS A 86 -10.56 14.56 6.89
C LYS A 86 -9.77 15.68 7.57
N ALA A 87 -10.09 15.99 8.82
CA ALA A 87 -9.34 16.95 9.62
C ALA A 87 -7.90 16.49 9.87
N ILE A 88 -7.68 15.22 10.22
CA ILE A 88 -6.34 14.64 10.41
C ILE A 88 -5.53 14.69 9.11
N LEU A 89 -6.10 14.23 7.99
CA LEU A 89 -5.43 14.24 6.70
C LEU A 89 -5.05 15.66 6.28
N ARG A 90 -5.97 16.62 6.47
CA ARG A 90 -5.71 18.02 6.14
C ARG A 90 -4.67 18.65 7.07
N GLY A 91 -4.74 18.39 8.37
CA GLY A 91 -3.76 18.83 9.35
C GLY A 91 -2.36 18.31 9.03
N PHE A 92 -2.27 17.01 8.72
CA PHE A 92 -1.02 16.38 8.31
C PHE A 92 -0.45 16.99 7.03
N GLU A 93 -1.29 17.23 6.01
CA GLU A 93 -0.86 17.89 4.76
C GLU A 93 -0.30 19.30 5.02
N MET A 94 -0.94 20.08 5.89
CA MET A 94 -0.52 21.44 6.21
C MET A 94 0.83 21.48 6.95
N VAL A 95 1.09 20.52 7.83
CA VAL A 95 2.32 20.47 8.64
C VAL A 95 3.48 19.81 7.88
N SER A 96 3.23 18.70 7.19
CA SER A 96 4.27 17.92 6.51
C SER A 96 4.57 18.41 5.08
N GLY A 97 3.62 19.09 4.45
CA GLY A 97 3.65 19.40 3.02
C GLY A 97 3.39 18.18 2.10
N LEU A 98 3.14 16.98 2.66
CA LEU A 98 2.79 15.79 1.90
C LEU A 98 1.30 15.78 1.56
N LYS A 99 0.98 15.56 0.29
CA LYS A 99 -0.41 15.55 -0.20
C LYS A 99 -0.93 14.14 -0.36
N VAL A 100 -2.15 13.91 0.11
CA VAL A 100 -2.89 12.68 -0.18
C VAL A 100 -3.20 12.60 -1.66
N ASN A 101 -2.87 11.48 -2.29
CA ASN A 101 -3.26 11.21 -3.66
C ASN A 101 -4.69 10.66 -3.71
N PHE A 102 -5.66 11.57 -3.71
CA PHE A 102 -7.09 11.21 -3.72
C PHE A 102 -7.52 10.42 -4.97
N ALA A 103 -6.83 10.60 -6.11
CA ALA A 103 -7.10 9.84 -7.34
C ALA A 103 -6.69 8.36 -7.24
N LYS A 104 -5.73 8.03 -6.35
CA LYS A 104 -5.32 6.66 -6.03
C LYS A 104 -5.96 6.13 -4.74
N SER A 105 -6.71 6.98 -4.03
CA SER A 105 -7.37 6.61 -2.78
C SER A 105 -8.76 6.07 -3.08
N CYS A 106 -9.15 5.02 -2.37
CA CYS A 106 -10.44 4.37 -2.51
C CYS A 106 -11.13 4.21 -1.15
N LEU A 107 -12.46 4.23 -1.18
CA LEU A 107 -13.32 3.95 -0.04
C LEU A 107 -14.03 2.62 -0.26
N LEU A 108 -13.91 1.75 0.73
CA LEU A 108 -14.58 0.45 0.77
C LEU A 108 -15.51 0.37 1.98
N GLY A 109 -16.72 -0.14 1.77
CA GLY A 109 -17.73 -0.32 2.81
C GLY A 109 -18.07 -1.78 3.00
N VAL A 110 -18.05 -2.25 4.24
CA VAL A 110 -18.46 -3.60 4.61
C VAL A 110 -19.77 -3.50 5.38
N ASN A 111 -20.84 -4.06 4.83
CA ASN A 111 -22.18 -4.01 5.42
C ASN A 111 -22.69 -2.56 5.66
N ILE A 112 -22.48 -1.67 4.68
CA ILE A 112 -22.90 -0.26 4.73
C ILE A 112 -23.77 0.05 3.51
N TYR A 113 -24.80 0.88 3.68
CA TYR A 113 -25.64 1.34 2.59
C TYR A 113 -24.86 2.12 1.52
N LEU A 114 -25.15 1.85 0.25
CA LEU A 114 -24.50 2.50 -0.89
C LEU A 114 -24.69 4.03 -0.91
N SER A 115 -25.81 4.53 -0.39
CA SER A 115 -26.07 5.97 -0.25
C SER A 115 -25.03 6.65 0.63
N PHE A 116 -24.79 6.10 1.82
CA PHE A 116 -23.76 6.61 2.74
C PHE A 116 -22.35 6.52 2.14
N MET A 117 -22.06 5.43 1.44
CA MET A 117 -20.78 5.24 0.74
C MET A 117 -20.55 6.32 -0.32
N ARG A 118 -21.53 6.62 -1.16
CA ARG A 118 -21.44 7.67 -2.18
C ARG A 118 -21.23 9.05 -1.54
N SER A 119 -22.02 9.39 -0.51
CA SER A 119 -21.84 10.67 0.21
C SER A 119 -20.44 10.78 0.83
N THR A 120 -19.93 9.69 1.39
CA THR A 120 -18.59 9.64 2.00
C THR A 120 -17.48 9.77 0.96
N SER A 121 -17.61 9.09 -0.18
CA SER A 121 -16.65 9.14 -1.30
C SER A 121 -16.56 10.56 -1.87
N ILE A 122 -17.70 11.23 -2.08
CA ILE A 122 -17.74 12.63 -2.51
C ILE A 122 -17.08 13.53 -1.45
N PHE A 123 -17.39 13.32 -0.18
CA PHE A 123 -16.83 14.12 0.90
C PHE A 123 -15.30 13.98 1.03
N LEU A 124 -14.76 12.77 0.85
CA LEU A 124 -13.31 12.51 0.87
C LEU A 124 -12.64 12.73 -0.50
N ASN A 125 -13.41 13.00 -1.55
CA ASN A 125 -12.93 13.13 -2.92
C ASN A 125 -12.19 11.88 -3.44
N CYS A 126 -12.64 10.67 -3.08
CA CYS A 126 -11.97 9.41 -3.41
C CYS A 126 -12.90 8.43 -4.14
N GLY A 127 -12.31 7.45 -4.83
CA GLY A 127 -13.08 6.43 -5.56
C GLY A 127 -13.87 5.48 -4.65
N LEU A 128 -14.85 4.78 -5.19
CA LEU A 128 -15.51 3.66 -4.51
C LEU A 128 -14.88 2.35 -4.97
N GLU A 129 -14.62 1.44 -4.04
CA GLU A 129 -14.08 0.12 -4.32
C GLU A 129 -14.86 -0.97 -3.59
N THR A 130 -14.82 -2.18 -4.14
CA THR A 130 -15.53 -3.36 -3.62
C THR A 130 -14.54 -4.49 -3.39
N VAL A 131 -14.87 -5.40 -2.47
CA VAL A 131 -14.09 -6.63 -2.27
C VAL A 131 -14.30 -7.56 -3.49
N PRO A 132 -13.25 -8.21 -4.02
CA PRO A 132 -11.85 -8.12 -3.60
C PRO A 132 -11.11 -6.89 -4.15
N PHE A 133 -10.20 -6.34 -3.35
CA PHE A 133 -9.35 -5.21 -3.73
C PHE A 133 -7.87 -5.55 -3.60
N ARG A 134 -6.99 -4.80 -4.27
CA ARG A 134 -5.53 -5.05 -4.23
C ARG A 134 -4.85 -4.18 -3.18
N TYR A 135 -4.10 -4.78 -2.26
CA TYR A 135 -3.29 -4.09 -1.27
C TYR A 135 -1.92 -4.78 -1.15
N LEU A 136 -0.83 -4.01 -1.29
CA LEU A 136 0.55 -4.52 -1.28
C LEU A 136 0.80 -5.72 -2.21
N GLY A 137 0.12 -5.72 -3.37
CA GLY A 137 0.22 -6.80 -4.38
C GLY A 137 -0.66 -8.02 -4.11
N LEU A 138 -1.38 -8.08 -2.98
CA LEU A 138 -2.29 -9.18 -2.63
C LEU A 138 -3.75 -8.77 -2.83
N SER A 139 -4.59 -9.74 -3.23
CA SER A 139 -6.03 -9.54 -3.39
C SER A 139 -6.75 -9.80 -2.06
N VAL A 140 -7.03 -8.73 -1.31
CA VAL A 140 -7.69 -8.81 0.00
C VAL A 140 -9.17 -9.14 -0.18
N GLY A 141 -9.63 -10.15 0.57
CA GLY A 141 -11.00 -10.67 0.53
C GLY A 141 -11.32 -11.54 -0.70
N ALA A 142 -10.34 -11.83 -1.55
CA ALA A 142 -10.50 -12.82 -2.62
C ALA A 142 -10.58 -14.24 -2.04
N ASN A 143 -11.29 -15.14 -2.72
CA ASN A 143 -11.41 -16.53 -2.29
C ASN A 143 -10.10 -17.30 -2.60
N PRO A 144 -9.30 -17.71 -1.58
CA PRO A 144 -8.03 -18.40 -1.81
C PRO A 144 -8.20 -19.75 -2.51
N ARG A 145 -9.39 -20.35 -2.45
CA ARG A 145 -9.70 -21.63 -3.12
C ARG A 145 -9.97 -21.46 -4.61
N SER A 146 -10.23 -20.24 -5.08
CA SER A 146 -10.48 -19.95 -6.49
C SER A 146 -9.18 -19.84 -7.26
N LEU A 147 -9.09 -20.49 -8.42
CA LEU A 147 -7.94 -20.38 -9.33
C LEU A 147 -7.66 -18.94 -9.76
N SER A 148 -8.70 -18.15 -9.99
CA SER A 148 -8.58 -16.75 -10.43
C SER A 148 -7.84 -15.85 -9.43
N THR A 149 -7.81 -16.22 -8.14
CA THR A 149 -7.07 -15.46 -7.12
C THR A 149 -5.56 -15.58 -7.30
N TRP A 150 -5.10 -16.67 -7.91
CA TRP A 150 -3.68 -16.98 -8.10
C TRP A 150 -3.15 -16.56 -9.47
N GLU A 151 -4.01 -16.18 -10.42
CA GLU A 151 -3.60 -15.74 -11.77
C GLU A 151 -2.57 -14.60 -11.74
N PRO A 152 -2.72 -13.53 -10.93
CA PRO A 152 -1.72 -12.46 -10.89
C PRO A 152 -0.33 -12.92 -10.42
N MET A 153 -0.29 -13.92 -9.55
CA MET A 153 0.96 -14.54 -9.09
C MET A 153 1.62 -15.31 -10.24
N HIS A 154 0.85 -16.15 -10.95
CA HIS A 154 1.35 -16.88 -12.11
C HIS A 154 1.86 -15.95 -13.21
N ASP A 155 1.13 -14.87 -13.50
CA ASP A 155 1.54 -13.89 -14.52
C ASP A 155 2.83 -13.17 -14.12
N SER A 156 2.98 -12.83 -12.84
CA SER A 156 4.20 -12.24 -12.29
C SER A 156 5.40 -13.19 -12.41
N LEU A 157 5.21 -14.47 -12.11
CA LEU A 157 6.23 -15.51 -12.28
C LEU A 157 6.61 -15.67 -13.76
N LYS A 158 5.63 -15.84 -14.66
CA LYS A 158 5.84 -15.96 -16.11
C LYS A 158 6.60 -14.76 -16.67
N LYS A 159 6.22 -13.54 -16.29
CA LYS A 159 6.89 -12.31 -16.76
C LYS A 159 8.35 -12.24 -16.30
N ARG A 160 8.66 -12.65 -15.07
CA ARG A 160 10.05 -12.66 -14.59
C ARG A 160 10.87 -13.78 -15.22
N LEU A 161 10.27 -14.94 -15.43
CA LEU A 161 10.88 -16.08 -16.14
C LEU A 161 11.23 -15.74 -17.59
N SER A 162 10.30 -15.12 -18.32
CA SER A 162 10.54 -14.74 -19.72
C SER A 162 11.68 -13.72 -19.83
N THR A 163 11.80 -12.82 -18.86
CA THR A 163 12.92 -11.87 -18.77
C THR A 163 14.25 -12.55 -18.46
N LEU A 164 14.24 -13.69 -17.75
CA LEU A 164 15.45 -14.44 -17.38
C LEU A 164 15.97 -15.33 -18.51
N GLY A 165 15.09 -15.86 -19.36
CA GLY A 165 15.46 -16.74 -20.48
C GLY A 165 16.47 -16.14 -21.46
N ASN A 166 16.54 -14.81 -21.54
CA ASN A 166 17.38 -14.07 -22.49
C ASN A 166 18.77 -13.70 -21.98
N LYS A 167 19.22 -14.22 -20.83
CA LYS A 167 20.54 -13.88 -20.27
C LYS A 167 21.54 -15.04 -20.44
N TYR A 168 22.76 -14.72 -20.86
CA TYR A 168 23.93 -15.61 -20.90
C TYR A 168 24.38 -15.97 -19.48
N VAL A 169 23.57 -16.77 -18.78
CA VAL A 169 23.80 -17.21 -17.41
C VAL A 169 24.02 -18.71 -17.42
N SER A 170 25.03 -19.17 -16.69
CA SER A 170 25.32 -20.59 -16.51
C SER A 170 24.12 -21.34 -15.91
N LEU A 171 24.08 -22.67 -16.08
CA LEU A 171 23.02 -23.51 -15.52
C LEU A 171 22.87 -23.29 -14.00
N GLY A 172 23.99 -23.27 -13.27
CA GLY A 172 23.99 -23.01 -11.83
C GLY A 172 23.46 -21.61 -11.47
N GLY A 173 23.86 -20.58 -12.22
CA GLY A 173 23.35 -19.23 -12.03
C GLY A 173 21.84 -19.14 -12.30
N ARG A 174 21.32 -19.86 -13.29
CA ARG A 174 19.88 -19.93 -13.57
C ARG A 174 19.11 -20.56 -12.42
N ILE A 175 19.61 -21.65 -11.84
CA ILE A 175 18.96 -22.32 -10.68
C ILE A 175 18.92 -21.37 -9.47
N VAL A 176 20.03 -20.70 -9.16
CA VAL A 176 20.08 -19.74 -8.04
C VAL A 176 19.09 -18.59 -8.27
N LEU A 177 19.05 -18.05 -9.49
CA LEU A 177 18.20 -16.91 -9.82
C LEU A 177 16.70 -17.30 -9.85
N LEU A 178 16.39 -18.51 -10.30
CA LEU A 178 15.05 -19.11 -10.18
C LEU A 178 14.65 -19.19 -8.71
N ASN A 179 15.46 -19.83 -7.87
CA ASN A 179 15.15 -19.97 -6.45
C ASN A 179 14.93 -18.61 -5.77
N LEU A 180 15.77 -17.62 -6.07
CA LEU A 180 15.64 -16.28 -5.51
C LEU A 180 14.31 -15.60 -5.89
N VAL A 181 13.94 -15.68 -7.18
CA VAL A 181 12.72 -15.02 -7.70
C VAL A 181 11.45 -15.74 -7.26
N PHE A 182 11.42 -17.08 -7.35
CA PHE A 182 10.25 -17.87 -6.98
C PHE A 182 10.00 -17.79 -5.49
N ASN A 183 11.03 -18.00 -4.66
CA ASN A 183 10.85 -18.00 -3.22
C ASN A 183 10.32 -16.65 -2.74
N ALA A 184 10.84 -15.52 -3.24
CA ALA A 184 10.36 -14.20 -2.80
C ALA A 184 8.87 -13.98 -3.09
N ILE A 185 8.38 -14.32 -4.29
CA ILE A 185 6.97 -14.15 -4.66
C ILE A 185 6.08 -15.14 -3.91
N LEU A 186 6.47 -16.42 -3.89
CA LEU A 186 5.69 -17.47 -3.24
C LEU A 186 5.59 -17.26 -1.74
N ILE A 187 6.66 -16.83 -1.07
CA ILE A 187 6.66 -16.55 0.37
C ILE A 187 5.57 -15.51 0.69
N ILE A 188 5.46 -14.43 -0.09
CA ILE A 188 4.44 -13.41 0.16
C ILE A 188 3.04 -14.00 0.02
N TYR A 189 2.73 -14.68 -1.08
CA TYR A 189 1.38 -15.24 -1.29
C TYR A 189 1.02 -16.32 -0.28
N LEU A 190 1.94 -17.26 -0.02
CA LEU A 190 1.70 -18.41 0.86
C LEU A 190 1.69 -18.05 2.35
N SER A 191 2.25 -16.91 2.74
CA SER A 191 2.16 -16.39 4.11
C SER A 191 0.74 -15.96 4.47
N PHE A 192 -0.07 -15.55 3.49
CA PHE A 192 -1.42 -15.02 3.73
C PHE A 192 -2.55 -15.88 3.15
N LEU A 193 -2.27 -16.67 2.10
CA LEU A 193 -3.28 -17.45 1.38
C LEU A 193 -2.92 -18.93 1.38
N LYS A 194 -3.88 -19.79 1.74
CA LYS A 194 -3.72 -21.24 1.63
C LYS A 194 -3.93 -21.67 0.19
N MET A 195 -2.86 -22.09 -0.46
CA MET A 195 -2.89 -22.54 -1.85
C MET A 195 -3.63 -23.87 -2.02
N PRO A 196 -4.60 -23.97 -2.94
CA PRO A 196 -5.26 -25.22 -3.25
C PRO A 196 -4.37 -26.09 -4.14
N VAL A 197 -4.52 -27.42 -4.03
CA VAL A 197 -3.68 -28.39 -4.74
C VAL A 197 -3.75 -28.22 -6.27
N GLN A 198 -4.89 -27.75 -6.81
CA GLN A 198 -5.02 -27.50 -8.24
C GLN A 198 -4.08 -26.39 -8.75
N VAL A 199 -3.77 -25.39 -7.93
CA VAL A 199 -2.86 -24.28 -8.30
C VAL A 199 -1.42 -24.77 -8.34
N TRP A 200 -1.03 -25.63 -7.38
CA TRP A 200 0.32 -26.22 -7.35
C TRP A 200 0.63 -27.10 -8.56
N LYS A 201 -0.38 -27.81 -9.07
CA LYS A 201 -0.22 -28.75 -10.19
C LYS A 201 -0.16 -28.08 -11.56
N LYS A 202 -0.38 -26.76 -11.64
CA LYS A 202 -0.53 -25.99 -12.88
C LYS A 202 0.71 -25.16 -13.17
#